data_AF-A0A084QS43-F1
#
_entry.id   AF-A0A084QS43-F1
#
_cell.length_a   1.000
_cell.length_b   1.000
_cell.length_c   1.000
_cell.angle_alpha   90.00
_cell.angle_beta   90.00
_cell.angle_gamma   90.00
#
_symmetry.space_group_name_H-M   'P 1'
#
loop_
_entity.id
_entity.type
_entity.pdbx_description
1 polymer ?
#
loop_
_entity_poly.entity_id
_entity_poly.type
_entity_poly.pdbx_seq_one_letter_code
_entity_poly.pdbx_strand_id
1 'polypeptide(L)'
;MAASSLVQEACESMPTVNGSPPYVSEDDVVSAWFFRTIARILAPDRAMNNYRVYDMRRRLSVFTSDAAYIQNAFGLIWSLGSSAGDIATASLGKLSVGLRESLQQQTSQDQVIVAMRQRKDGISPLYGDPTGLFLMANSWDRIKIYQNTDFSPTLIAGSIPGVGDRFDTTNQPDVVNLDFD
;
A
#
# COMPACT_ATOMS: atom_id res chain seq x y z
N MET A 1 -5.77 8.35 14.19
CA MET A 1 -5.30 7.89 15.52
C MET A 1 -4.60 6.53 15.44
N ALA A 2 -5.25 5.45 14.97
CA ALA A 2 -4.61 4.12 14.93
C ALA A 2 -3.40 4.00 13.98
N ALA A 3 -3.45 4.60 12.78
CA ALA A 3 -2.31 4.57 11.85
C ALA A 3 -1.10 5.34 12.40
N SER A 4 -1.32 6.50 13.03
CA SER A 4 -0.26 7.28 13.68
C SER A 4 0.47 6.50 14.79
N SER A 5 -0.25 5.71 15.59
CA SER A 5 0.39 4.85 16.60
C SER A 5 1.20 3.70 15.99
N LEU A 6 0.75 3.15 14.86
CA LEU A 6 1.51 2.10 14.15
C LEU A 6 2.78 2.66 13.51
N VAL A 7 2.71 3.85 12.92
CA VAL A 7 3.89 4.53 12.36
C VAL A 7 4.90 4.82 13.47
N GLN A 8 4.44 5.26 14.64
CA GLN A 8 5.32 5.45 15.79
C GLN A 8 6.00 4.13 16.23
N GLU A 9 5.25 3.03 16.42
CA GLU A 9 5.81 1.72 16.75
C GLU A 9 6.84 1.25 15.70
N ALA A 10 6.54 1.46 14.42
CA ALA A 10 7.45 1.12 13.34
C ALA A 10 8.75 1.90 13.47
N CYS A 11 8.67 3.23 13.62
CA CYS A 11 9.83 4.12 13.78
C CYS A 11 10.73 3.74 14.95
N GLU A 12 10.16 3.45 16.11
CA GLU A 12 10.90 3.06 17.31
C GLU A 12 11.63 1.71 17.15
N SER A 13 11.20 0.88 16.21
CA SER A 13 11.71 -0.47 15.99
C SER A 13 12.39 -0.68 14.62
N MET A 14 12.69 0.40 13.91
CA MET A 14 13.38 0.37 12.62
C MET A 14 14.88 0.05 12.79
N PRO A 15 15.44 -0.83 11.94
CA PRO A 15 16.89 -1.00 11.87
C PRO A 15 17.54 0.26 11.30
N THR A 16 18.72 0.62 11.79
CA THR A 16 19.55 1.68 11.19
C THR A 16 20.38 1.12 10.05
N VAL A 17 20.37 1.79 8.89
CA VAL A 17 21.21 1.47 7.73
C VAL A 17 22.10 2.67 7.47
N ASN A 18 23.43 2.46 7.43
CA ASN A 18 24.41 3.54 7.24
C ASN A 18 24.28 4.70 8.24
N GLY A 19 23.87 4.42 9.47
CA GLY A 19 23.74 5.42 10.54
C GLY A 19 22.41 6.18 10.58
N SER A 20 21.46 5.88 9.68
CA SER A 20 20.12 6.48 9.67
C SER A 20 19.03 5.43 9.46
N PRO A 21 17.81 5.61 10.02
CA PRO A 21 16.69 4.73 9.68
C PRO A 21 16.30 4.90 8.20
N PRO A 22 16.08 3.81 7.46
CA PRO A 22 15.61 3.88 6.08
C PRO A 22 14.19 4.46 6.01
N TYR A 23 13.84 5.07 4.88
CA TYR A 23 12.49 5.58 4.65
C TYR A 23 11.49 4.44 4.45
N VAL A 24 10.35 4.52 5.14
CA VAL A 24 9.16 3.66 4.97
C VAL A 24 7.92 4.56 4.87
N SER A 25 6.93 4.19 4.05
CA SER A 25 5.66 4.92 3.98
C SER A 25 4.64 4.34 4.96
N GLU A 26 3.59 5.10 5.24
CA GLU A 26 2.43 4.61 6.00
C GLU A 26 1.87 3.31 5.42
N ASP A 27 1.78 3.19 4.08
CA ASP A 27 1.34 1.95 3.42
C ASP A 27 2.24 0.74 3.72
N ASP A 28 3.57 0.93 3.87
CA ASP A 28 4.48 -0.16 4.26
C ASP A 28 4.26 -0.56 5.71
N VAL A 29 3.96 0.40 6.58
CA VAL A 29 3.67 0.17 8.00
C VAL A 29 2.35 -0.57 8.18
N VAL A 30 1.28 -0.10 7.53
CA VAL A 30 -0.05 -0.74 7.62
C VAL A 30 0.00 -2.14 6.99
N SER A 31 0.67 -2.31 5.85
CA SER A 31 0.87 -3.63 5.23
C SER A 31 1.66 -4.58 6.13
N ALA A 32 2.74 -4.10 6.76
CA ALA A 32 3.54 -4.90 7.69
C ALA A 32 2.75 -5.28 8.94
N TRP A 33 1.95 -4.37 9.49
CA TRP A 33 1.08 -4.63 10.62
C TRP A 33 0.04 -5.70 10.27
N PHE A 34 -0.59 -5.60 9.10
CA PHE A 34 -1.56 -6.58 8.65
C PHE A 34 -0.90 -7.95 8.45
N PHE A 35 0.28 -7.98 7.81
CA PHE A 35 1.08 -9.20 7.60
C PHE A 35 1.45 -9.88 8.92
N ARG A 36 1.95 -9.12 9.90
CA ARG A 36 2.29 -9.58 11.26
C ARG A 36 1.07 -10.07 12.04
N THR A 37 -0.06 -9.37 11.93
CA THR A 37 -1.29 -9.73 12.62
C THR A 37 -1.86 -11.05 12.10
N ILE A 38 -1.87 -11.23 10.78
CA ILE A 38 -2.28 -12.49 10.15
C ILE A 38 -1.30 -13.63 10.52
N ALA A 39 0.00 -13.36 10.55
CA ALA A 39 0.99 -14.36 10.95
C ALA A 39 0.78 -14.88 12.39
N ARG A 40 0.33 -14.02 13.31
CA ARG A 40 0.05 -14.39 14.72
C ARG A 40 -1.14 -15.33 14.90
N ILE A 41 -2.08 -15.37 13.96
CA ILE A 41 -3.27 -16.21 14.03
C ILE A 41 -3.14 -17.51 13.21
N LEU A 42 -2.06 -17.65 12.43
CA LEU A 42 -1.82 -18.80 11.56
C LEU A 42 -0.80 -19.77 12.14
N ALA A 43 -0.63 -20.92 11.50
CA ALA A 43 0.32 -21.96 11.93
C ALA A 43 1.76 -21.44 11.84
N PRO A 44 2.49 -21.34 12.96
CA PRO A 44 3.78 -20.64 13.03
C PRO A 44 4.85 -21.26 12.13
N ASP A 45 4.80 -22.57 11.90
CA ASP A 45 5.82 -23.30 11.14
C ASP A 45 5.64 -23.18 9.62
N ARG A 46 4.52 -22.65 9.14
CA ARG A 46 4.27 -22.52 7.69
C ARG A 46 4.95 -21.28 7.15
N ALA A 47 5.58 -21.41 5.99
CA ALA A 47 6.02 -20.26 5.20
C ALA A 47 4.84 -19.36 4.88
N MET A 48 5.06 -18.04 4.89
CA MET A 48 4.03 -17.06 4.61
C MET A 48 4.60 -15.93 3.78
N ASN A 49 3.94 -15.59 2.67
CA ASN A 49 4.40 -14.63 1.69
C ASN A 49 3.43 -13.45 1.58
N ASN A 50 3.97 -12.25 1.38
CA ASN A 50 3.19 -11.04 1.15
C ASN A 50 3.26 -10.58 -0.30
N TYR A 51 2.10 -10.20 -0.84
CA TYR A 51 1.89 -9.79 -2.21
C TYR A 51 1.26 -8.43 -2.21
N ARG A 52 1.95 -7.46 -2.80
CA ARG A 52 1.44 -6.09 -2.88
C ARG A 52 1.25 -5.68 -4.31
N VAL A 53 0.12 -5.02 -4.57
CA VAL A 53 -0.13 -4.39 -5.86
C VAL A 53 0.60 -3.04 -5.91
N TYR A 54 1.19 -2.70 -7.07
CA TYR A 54 1.72 -1.36 -7.30
C TYR A 54 1.29 -0.80 -8.65
N ASP A 55 1.26 0.54 -8.71
CA ASP A 55 0.95 1.28 -9.93
C ASP A 55 2.16 1.29 -10.88
N MET A 56 2.03 0.62 -12.03
CA MET A 56 3.08 0.59 -13.06
C MET A 56 3.18 1.92 -13.81
N ARG A 57 2.14 2.76 -13.77
CA ARG A 57 2.13 4.02 -14.51
C ARG A 57 3.24 4.96 -14.08
N ARG A 58 3.59 4.93 -12.80
CA ARG A 58 4.70 5.72 -12.22
C ARG A 58 6.08 5.11 -12.44
N ARG A 59 6.18 3.94 -13.08
CA ARG A 59 7.43 3.18 -13.28
C ARG A 59 7.84 3.04 -14.74
N LEU A 60 6.97 3.38 -15.67
CA LEU A 60 7.19 3.21 -17.11
C LEU A 60 7.04 4.55 -17.81
N SER A 61 8.02 4.93 -18.62
CA SER A 61 8.04 6.20 -19.36
C SER A 61 6.99 6.31 -20.47
N VAL A 62 6.28 5.22 -20.78
CA VAL A 62 5.19 5.21 -21.78
C VAL A 62 3.94 5.93 -21.28
N PHE A 63 3.77 6.06 -19.96
CA PHE A 63 2.67 6.82 -19.38
C PHE A 63 3.09 8.26 -19.23
N THR A 64 2.46 9.12 -20.01
CA THR A 64 2.67 10.57 -20.00
C THR A 64 1.68 11.23 -19.03
N SER A 65 2.07 12.36 -18.45
CA SER A 65 1.25 13.09 -17.48
C SER A 65 0.09 13.89 -18.09
N ASP A 66 0.06 14.01 -19.42
CA ASP A 66 -0.92 14.77 -20.18
C ASP A 66 -2.21 14.00 -20.48
N ALA A 67 -2.23 12.67 -20.26
CA ALA A 67 -3.39 11.82 -20.48
C ALA A 67 -3.60 10.82 -19.35
N ALA A 68 -4.87 10.63 -18.95
CA ALA A 68 -5.23 9.63 -17.96
C ALA A 68 -5.35 8.23 -18.60
N TYR A 69 -4.48 7.30 -18.20
CA TYR A 69 -4.63 5.89 -18.56
C TYR A 69 -5.59 5.16 -17.62
N ILE A 70 -6.76 4.79 -18.14
CA ILE A 70 -7.88 4.24 -17.35
C ILE A 70 -7.96 2.71 -17.29
N GLN A 71 -7.14 1.98 -18.06
CA GLN A 71 -7.15 0.50 -18.04
C GLN A 71 -6.19 -0.06 -16.97
N ASN A 72 -6.12 -1.38 -16.83
CA ASN A 72 -5.23 -2.06 -15.89
C ASN A 72 -3.76 -1.80 -16.22
N ALA A 73 -3.05 -1.12 -15.32
CA ALA A 73 -1.59 -0.98 -15.36
C ALA A 73 -1.04 -1.13 -13.92
N PHE A 74 -1.03 -2.37 -13.44
CA PHE A 74 -0.51 -2.70 -12.12
C PHE A 74 0.36 -3.96 -12.15
N GLY A 75 1.35 -3.98 -11.27
CA GLY A 75 2.24 -5.11 -11.05
C GLY A 75 2.04 -5.71 -9.67
N LEU A 76 2.73 -6.82 -9.42
CA LEU A 76 2.77 -7.47 -8.11
C LEU A 76 4.20 -7.43 -7.58
N ILE A 77 4.34 -7.12 -6.31
CA ILE A 77 5.58 -7.21 -5.53
C ILE A 77 5.50 -8.43 -4.64
N TRP A 78 6.60 -9.17 -4.57
CA TRP A 78 6.70 -10.42 -3.85
C TRP A 78 7.65 -10.23 -2.67
N SER A 79 7.12 -10.25 -1.44
CA SER A 79 7.94 -10.26 -0.24
C SER A 79 7.87 -11.63 0.39
N LEU A 80 8.91 -12.44 0.19
CA LEU A 80 8.97 -13.80 0.68
C LEU A 80 9.33 -13.80 2.17
N GLY A 81 8.46 -14.36 3.00
CA GLY A 81 8.74 -14.57 4.42
C GLY A 81 9.29 -15.97 4.67
N SER A 82 10.07 -16.12 5.75
CA SER A 82 10.61 -17.41 6.17
C SER A 82 9.52 -18.31 6.76
N SER A 83 8.97 -17.93 7.92
CA SER A 83 7.87 -18.64 8.59
C SER A 83 6.89 -17.64 9.20
N ALA A 84 5.62 -18.05 9.38
CA ALA A 84 4.63 -17.23 10.08
C ALA A 84 5.06 -16.90 11.51
N GLY A 85 5.78 -17.81 12.19
CA GLY A 85 6.36 -17.57 13.51
C GLY A 85 7.40 -16.44 13.51
N ASP A 86 8.31 -16.43 12.54
CA ASP A 86 9.31 -15.36 12.40
C ASP A 86 8.64 -14.01 12.11
N ILE A 87 7.63 -14.01 11.24
CA ILE A 87 6.88 -12.79 10.89
C ILE A 87 6.11 -12.28 12.12
N ALA A 88 5.49 -13.17 12.89
CA ALA A 88 4.71 -12.83 14.08
C ALA A 88 5.56 -12.17 15.19
N THR A 89 6.82 -12.59 15.30
CA THR A 89 7.79 -12.14 16.31
C THR A 89 8.67 -10.98 15.86
N ALA A 90 8.82 -10.76 14.55
CA ALA A 90 9.55 -9.63 14.01
C ALA A 90 8.98 -8.27 14.48
N SER A 91 9.87 -7.28 14.60
CA SER A 91 9.45 -5.91 14.87
C SER A 91 8.70 -5.32 13.68
N LEU A 92 7.79 -4.39 13.96
CA LEU A 92 7.02 -3.73 12.90
C LEU A 92 7.94 -2.97 11.95
N GLY A 93 8.92 -2.23 12.48
CA GLY A 93 9.90 -1.49 11.68
C GLY A 93 10.71 -2.39 10.75
N LYS A 94 11.19 -3.56 11.23
CA LYS A 94 11.93 -4.51 10.39
C LYS A 94 11.08 -5.04 9.22
N LEU A 95 9.82 -5.37 9.48
CA LEU A 95 8.91 -5.83 8.44
C LEU A 95 8.62 -4.73 7.42
N SER A 96 8.34 -3.50 7.87
CA SER A 96 8.09 -2.36 6.98
C SER A 96 9.28 -2.07 6.07
N VAL A 97 10.50 -2.16 6.58
CA VAL A 97 11.73 -2.01 5.78
C VAL A 97 11.83 -3.11 4.73
N GLY A 98 11.63 -4.37 5.11
CA GLY A 98 11.70 -5.49 4.14
C GLY A 98 10.65 -5.39 3.03
N LEU A 99 9.43 -4.94 3.36
CA LEU A 99 8.38 -4.67 2.36
C LEU A 99 8.77 -3.52 1.41
N ARG A 100 9.37 -2.46 1.96
CA ARG A 100 9.86 -1.32 1.16
C ARG A 100 11.01 -1.73 0.24
N GLU A 101 11.97 -2.50 0.73
CA GLU A 101 13.09 -3.01 -0.06
C GLU A 101 12.58 -3.87 -1.22
N SER A 102 11.62 -4.76 -0.96
CA SER A 102 10.98 -5.59 -2.00
C SER A 102 10.31 -4.75 -3.08
N LEU A 103 9.61 -3.68 -2.70
CA LEU A 103 9.05 -2.70 -3.63
C LEU A 103 10.15 -2.05 -4.49
N GLN A 104 11.22 -1.56 -3.88
CA GLN A 104 12.30 -0.87 -4.61
C GLN A 104 13.01 -1.80 -5.61
N GLN A 105 13.31 -3.03 -5.18
CA GLN A 105 14.04 -4.01 -5.99
C GLN A 105 13.23 -4.47 -7.20
N GLN A 106 11.91 -4.66 -7.06
CA GLN A 106 11.07 -5.28 -8.09
C GLN A 106 10.33 -4.29 -8.99
N THR A 107 10.37 -2.99 -8.67
CA THR A 107 9.60 -1.98 -9.41
C THR A 107 10.46 -0.95 -10.15
N SER A 108 11.76 -1.23 -10.31
CA SER A 108 12.58 -0.50 -11.29
C SER A 108 12.04 -0.73 -12.71
N GLN A 109 12.20 0.25 -13.59
CA GLN A 109 11.66 0.20 -14.95
C GLN A 109 12.02 -1.09 -15.70
N ASP A 110 13.28 -1.53 -15.60
CA ASP A 110 13.75 -2.75 -16.25
C ASP A 110 13.07 -4.01 -15.69
N GLN A 111 12.89 -4.08 -14.36
CA GLN A 111 12.19 -5.20 -13.71
C GLN A 111 10.73 -5.25 -14.12
N VAL A 112 10.06 -4.10 -14.22
CA VAL A 112 8.68 -4.02 -14.72
C VAL A 112 8.59 -4.53 -16.17
N ILE A 113 9.52 -4.14 -17.04
CA ILE A 113 9.57 -4.60 -18.44
C ILE A 113 9.79 -6.11 -18.52
N VAL A 114 10.72 -6.67 -17.73
CA VAL A 114 10.97 -8.11 -17.68
C VAL A 114 9.74 -8.87 -17.19
N ALA A 115 9.10 -8.41 -16.11
CA ALA A 115 7.90 -9.02 -15.56
C ALA A 115 6.72 -9.01 -16.57
N MET A 116 6.56 -7.92 -17.34
CA MET A 116 5.57 -7.85 -18.42
C MET A 116 5.85 -8.87 -19.53
N ARG A 117 7.12 -9.04 -19.92
CA ARG A 117 7.53 -10.04 -20.92
C ARG A 117 7.22 -11.46 -20.45
N GLN A 118 7.53 -11.77 -19.19
CA GLN A 118 7.22 -13.08 -18.61
C GLN A 118 5.70 -13.37 -18.59
N ARG A 119 4.87 -12.37 -18.29
CA ARG A 119 3.41 -12.52 -18.31
C ARG A 119 2.82 -12.73 -19.71
N LYS A 120 3.48 -12.20 -20.74
CA LYS A 120 3.04 -12.35 -22.14
C LYS A 120 2.97 -13.82 -22.56
N ASP A 121 3.85 -14.66 -22.03
CA ASP A 121 3.95 -16.07 -22.37
C ASP A 121 2.97 -16.97 -21.58
N GLY A 122 2.02 -16.36 -20.85
CA GLY A 122 0.78 -17.01 -20.42
C GLY A 122 0.68 -17.37 -18.93
N ILE A 123 1.76 -17.24 -18.15
CA ILE A 123 1.71 -17.56 -16.71
C ILE A 123 2.49 -16.51 -15.93
N SER A 124 1.81 -15.78 -15.04
CA SER A 124 2.50 -14.98 -14.03
C SER A 124 2.98 -15.95 -12.94
N PRO A 125 4.31 -16.11 -12.73
CA PRO A 125 4.83 -17.10 -11.80
C PRO A 125 4.40 -16.78 -10.36
N LEU A 126 4.06 -17.82 -9.60
CA LEU A 126 3.88 -17.73 -8.15
C LEU A 126 5.19 -18.15 -7.46
N TYR A 127 5.80 -17.25 -6.69
CA TYR A 127 7.02 -17.53 -5.94
C TYR A 127 6.71 -17.86 -4.47
N GLY A 128 7.40 -18.88 -3.94
CA GLY A 128 7.35 -19.26 -2.53
C GLY A 128 7.18 -20.77 -2.33
N ASP A 129 7.01 -21.15 -1.06
CA ASP A 129 6.70 -22.53 -0.68
C ASP A 129 5.30 -22.95 -1.22
N PRO A 130 5.16 -24.10 -1.89
CA PRO A 130 3.89 -24.57 -2.45
C PRO A 130 2.83 -24.89 -1.38
N THR A 131 3.24 -25.12 -0.14
CA THR A 131 2.38 -25.33 1.03
C THR A 131 2.27 -24.08 1.91
N GLY A 132 2.92 -22.99 1.50
CA GLY A 132 2.92 -21.71 2.19
C GLY A 132 1.55 -21.01 2.20
N LEU A 133 1.46 -19.98 3.03
CA LEU A 133 0.33 -19.08 3.12
C LEU A 133 0.59 -17.85 2.26
N PHE A 134 -0.45 -17.38 1.58
CA PHE A 134 -0.37 -16.25 0.67
C PHE A 134 -1.28 -15.13 1.15
N LEU A 135 -0.69 -13.97 1.48
CA LEU A 135 -1.44 -12.76 1.81
C LEU A 135 -1.30 -11.73 0.69
N MET A 136 -2.41 -11.43 0.03
CA MET A 136 -2.49 -10.34 -0.94
C MET A 136 -3.05 -9.09 -0.29
N ALA A 137 -2.31 -7.98 -0.41
CA ALA A 137 -2.73 -6.65 0.00
C ALA A 137 -2.80 -5.74 -1.22
N ASN A 138 -3.95 -5.10 -1.41
CA ASN A 138 -4.17 -4.11 -2.45
C ASN A 138 -4.51 -2.77 -1.79
N SER A 139 -3.60 -1.81 -1.87
CA SER A 139 -3.77 -0.49 -1.24
C SER A 139 -4.38 0.52 -2.19
N TRP A 140 -5.38 1.23 -1.71
CA TRP A 140 -6.12 2.28 -2.44
C TRP A 140 -5.89 3.66 -1.81
N ASP A 141 -4.90 3.77 -0.92
CA ASP A 141 -4.51 4.99 -0.20
C ASP A 141 -4.32 6.19 -1.14
N ARG A 142 -3.80 5.96 -2.34
CA ARG A 142 -3.46 6.99 -3.33
C ARG A 142 -4.60 7.43 -4.24
N ILE A 143 -5.78 6.80 -4.21
CA ILE A 143 -6.86 7.14 -5.15
C ILE A 143 -7.48 8.52 -4.84
N LYS A 144 -7.29 9.07 -3.63
CA LYS A 144 -7.67 10.46 -3.23
C LYS A 144 -9.09 10.88 -3.66
N ILE A 145 -10.04 9.92 -3.74
CA ILE A 145 -11.41 10.15 -4.25
C ILE A 145 -12.07 11.32 -3.51
N TYR A 146 -11.95 11.35 -2.18
CA TYR A 146 -12.56 12.37 -1.33
C TYR A 146 -11.95 13.78 -1.51
N GLN A 147 -10.70 13.87 -1.94
CA GLN A 147 -10.01 15.15 -2.14
C GLN A 147 -10.23 15.69 -3.55
N ASN A 148 -10.32 14.78 -4.53
CA ASN A 148 -10.34 15.14 -5.95
C ASN A 148 -11.74 15.14 -6.57
N THR A 149 -12.78 14.81 -5.80
CA THR A 149 -14.15 14.73 -6.32
C THR A 149 -15.07 15.62 -5.50
N ASP A 150 -15.55 16.69 -6.11
CA ASP A 150 -16.63 17.51 -5.57
C ASP A 150 -17.97 17.12 -6.21
N PHE A 151 -18.83 16.47 -5.44
CA PHE A 151 -20.20 16.16 -5.83
C PHE A 151 -21.21 17.17 -5.29
N SER A 152 -20.78 18.28 -4.69
CA SER A 152 -21.65 19.35 -4.18
C SER A 152 -22.70 19.82 -5.21
N PRO A 153 -22.46 19.86 -6.54
CA PRO A 153 -23.50 20.23 -7.51
C PRO A 153 -24.63 19.19 -7.65
N THR A 154 -24.44 17.98 -7.13
CA THR A 154 -25.45 16.90 -7.13
C THR A 154 -26.48 17.08 -6.02
N LEU A 155 -26.22 17.97 -5.05
CA LEU A 155 -27.19 18.36 -4.04
C LEU A 155 -28.25 19.25 -4.69
N ILE A 156 -29.30 18.65 -5.25
CA ILE A 156 -30.51 19.38 -5.59
C ILE A 156 -31.08 19.92 -4.27
N ALA A 157 -31.02 21.24 -4.08
CA ALA A 157 -31.67 21.90 -2.96
C ALA A 157 -33.15 21.48 -2.91
N GLY A 158 -33.53 20.75 -1.87
CA GLY A 158 -34.90 20.26 -1.66
C GLY A 158 -35.17 18.78 -1.97
N SER A 159 -34.20 17.98 -2.40
CA SER A 159 -34.42 16.54 -2.68
C SER A 159 -34.45 15.64 -1.43
N ILE A 160 -33.96 16.12 -0.29
CA ILE A 160 -34.04 15.44 1.01
C ILE A 160 -34.80 16.32 2.01
N PRO A 161 -36.07 16.00 2.33
CA PRO A 161 -36.80 16.68 3.39
C PRO A 161 -36.06 16.52 4.73
N GLY A 162 -35.62 17.63 5.34
CA GLY A 162 -34.99 17.64 6.67
C GLY A 162 -33.47 17.88 6.73
N VAL A 163 -32.79 18.10 5.60
CA VAL A 163 -31.35 18.48 5.56
C VAL A 163 -31.17 19.99 5.33
N GLY A 164 -32.19 20.80 5.64
CA GLY A 164 -32.19 22.25 5.41
C GLY A 164 -31.32 23.07 6.36
N ASP A 165 -30.97 22.54 7.54
CA ASP A 165 -30.41 23.37 8.63
C ASP A 165 -28.96 23.03 9.03
N ARG A 166 -28.22 22.23 8.24
CA ARG A 166 -26.82 21.90 8.56
C ARG A 166 -25.76 22.74 7.86
N PHE A 167 -26.17 23.72 7.05
CA PHE A 167 -25.22 24.66 6.46
C PHE A 167 -25.05 25.88 7.38
N ASP A 168 -24.41 25.66 8.52
CA ASP A 168 -23.73 26.75 9.22
C ASP A 168 -22.46 27.09 8.42
N THR A 169 -22.52 28.20 7.69
CA THR A 169 -21.45 28.70 6.82
C THR A 169 -20.18 29.13 7.56
N THR A 170 -20.13 29.00 8.88
CA THR A 170 -18.96 29.35 9.70
C THR A 170 -17.94 28.23 9.91
N ASN A 171 -18.26 26.98 9.57
CA ASN A 171 -17.30 25.87 9.65
C ASN A 171 -17.05 25.27 8.27
N GLN A 172 -16.25 25.99 7.48
CA GLN A 172 -15.44 25.34 6.45
C GLN A 172 -14.62 24.26 7.18
N PRO A 173 -14.72 22.96 6.84
CA PRO A 173 -13.83 21.99 7.43
C PRO A 173 -12.43 22.44 7.04
N ASP A 174 -11.58 22.71 8.03
CA ASP A 174 -10.18 23.00 7.83
C ASP A 174 -9.64 21.87 6.94
N VAL A 175 -9.47 22.17 5.66
CA VAL A 175 -8.71 21.33 4.75
C VAL A 175 -7.28 21.55 5.20
N VAL A 176 -6.88 20.81 6.23
CA VAL A 176 -5.50 20.71 6.62
C VAL A 176 -4.78 20.24 5.36
N ASN A 177 -3.97 21.14 4.80
CA ASN A 177 -2.98 20.81 3.78
C ASN A 177 -2.08 19.73 4.38
N LEU A 178 -2.46 18.48 4.18
CA LEU A 178 -1.59 17.35 4.38
C LEU A 178 -0.84 17.17 3.07
N ASP A 179 0.20 18.00 2.93
CA ASP A 179 1.26 17.77 1.97
C ASP A 179 1.92 16.44 2.33
N PHE A 180 1.70 15.45 1.47
CA PHE A 180 2.40 14.17 1.51
C PHE A 180 3.25 14.10 0.25
N ASP A 181 4.52 14.51 0.40
CA ASP A 181 5.61 14.20 -0.53
C ASP A 181 5.94 12.69 -0.54
#